data_AF-A0A8T5EBV6-F1
#
_entry.id   AF-A0A8T5EBV6-F1
#
_cell.length_a   1.000
_cell.length_b   1.000
_cell.length_c   1.000
_cell.angle_alpha   90.00
_cell.angle_beta   90.00
_cell.angle_gamma   90.00
#
_symmetry.space_group_name_H-M   'P 1'
#
loop_
_entity.id
_entity.type
_entity.pdbx_description
1 polymer ?
#
loop_
_entity_poly.entity_id
_entity_poly.type
_entity_poly.pdbx_seq_one_letter_code
_entity_poly.pdbx_strand_id
1 'polypeptide(L)'
;MAYSKMWKIVYTIYPPVLRLLEKVKFHKGRQPYLLGYLKSNCDLNELREFLTNEGFEDAILTWKDEGEVLNMRKVSDEVYQYHLRIFDDNEVRVHYEFSSEGSPLKHIRESCFEKRSEYFNFLLVNYLKK
;
A
#
# COMPACT_ATOMS: atom_id res chain seq x y z
N MET A 1 17.60 -2.95 1.66
CA MET A 1 18.47 -1.76 1.45
C MET A 1 18.78 -1.11 2.79
N ALA A 2 19.98 -0.59 3.00
CA ALA A 2 20.30 0.17 4.21
C ALA A 2 19.86 1.64 4.01
N TYR A 3 18.76 2.05 4.66
CA TYR A 3 18.27 3.42 4.59
C TYR A 3 19.29 4.44 5.11
N SER A 4 19.28 5.64 4.52
CA SER A 4 20.08 6.77 5.02
C SER A 4 19.69 7.12 6.47
N LYS A 5 20.59 7.80 7.20
CA LYS A 5 20.30 8.25 8.58
C LYS A 5 19.01 9.08 8.68
N MET A 6 18.76 9.92 7.68
CA MET A 6 17.54 10.72 7.59
C MET A 6 16.29 9.84 7.48
N TRP A 7 16.30 8.85 6.59
CA TRP A 7 15.17 7.94 6.41
C TRP A 7 14.88 7.10 7.66
N LYS A 8 15.92 6.66 8.38
CA LYS A 8 15.73 5.97 9.67
C LYS A 8 14.95 6.82 10.68
N ILE A 9 15.21 8.12 10.72
CA ILE A 9 14.47 9.06 11.58
C ILE A 9 13.01 9.16 11.12
N VAL A 10 12.76 9.33 9.82
CA VAL A 10 11.39 9.39 9.26
C VAL A 10 10.62 8.13 9.62
N TYR A 11 11.20 6.95 9.39
CA TYR A 11 10.60 5.66 9.72
C TYR A 11 10.31 5.46 11.20
N THR A 12 11.03 6.15 12.08
CA THR A 12 10.83 6.06 13.53
C THR A 12 9.77 7.05 14.02
N ILE A 13 9.77 8.28 13.50
CA ILE A 13 8.96 9.39 14.05
C ILE A 13 7.63 9.55 13.31
N TYR A 14 7.63 9.40 11.98
CA TYR A 14 6.47 9.74 11.16
C TYR A 14 5.27 8.80 11.38
N PRO A 15 5.42 7.45 11.44
CA PRO A 15 4.26 6.58 11.62
C PRO A 15 3.46 6.88 12.91
N PRO A 16 4.06 7.06 14.11
CA PRO A 16 3.31 7.46 15.29
C PRO A 16 2.53 8.77 15.13
N VAL A 17 3.13 9.78 14.48
CA VAL A 17 2.48 11.06 14.19
C VAL A 17 1.30 10.87 13.25
N LEU A 18 1.47 10.07 12.20
CA LEU A 18 0.43 9.77 11.22
C LEU A 18 -0.78 9.09 11.88
N ARG A 19 -0.53 8.11 12.75
CA ARG A 19 -1.58 7.40 13.52
C ARG A 19 -2.33 8.33 14.48
N LEU A 20 -1.70 9.40 14.98
CA LEU A 20 -2.37 10.44 15.75
C LEU A 20 -3.27 11.31 14.86
N LEU A 21 -2.79 11.71 13.68
CA LEU A 21 -3.55 12.50 12.71
C LEU A 21 -4.77 11.73 12.13
N GLU A 22 -4.67 10.41 12.01
CA GLU A 22 -5.80 9.57 11.59
C GLU A 22 -6.95 9.58 12.59
N LYS A 23 -6.66 9.69 13.90
CA LYS A 23 -7.71 9.78 14.94
C LYS A 23 -8.57 11.03 14.80
N VAL A 24 -8.03 12.09 14.20
CA VAL A 24 -8.79 13.32 13.92
C VAL A 24 -9.46 13.30 12.53
N LYS A 25 -9.48 12.14 11.86
CA LYS A 25 -10.12 11.90 10.54
C LYS A 25 -9.73 12.92 9.48
N PHE A 26 -8.44 13.31 9.46
CA PHE A 26 -7.90 14.30 8.53
C PHE A 26 -7.94 13.82 7.07
N HIS A 27 -7.77 12.52 6.83
CA HIS A 27 -7.92 11.87 5.54
C HIS A 27 -9.20 11.01 5.52
N LYS A 28 -9.92 11.01 4.39
CA LYS A 28 -11.17 10.25 4.23
C LYS A 28 -11.30 9.70 2.82
N GLY A 29 -11.92 8.54 2.74
CA GLY A 29 -12.25 7.87 1.48
C GLY A 29 -11.19 6.86 1.06
N ARG A 30 -11.52 6.12 0.01
CA ARG A 30 -10.63 5.13 -0.62
C ARG A 30 -10.08 5.71 -1.92
N GLN A 31 -8.80 5.54 -2.19
CA GLN A 31 -8.15 6.04 -3.42
C GLN A 31 -8.74 5.38 -4.68
N PRO A 32 -8.97 6.07 -5.81
CA PRO A 32 -9.83 5.60 -6.92
C PRO A 32 -9.23 4.50 -7.84
N TYR A 33 -8.54 3.50 -7.29
CA TYR A 33 -7.82 2.47 -8.04
C TYR A 33 -8.30 1.04 -7.75
N LEU A 34 -9.60 0.81 -7.89
CA LEU A 34 -10.24 -0.50 -7.71
C LEU A 34 -9.66 -1.52 -8.69
N LEU A 35 -9.04 -2.59 -8.18
CA LEU A 35 -8.64 -3.76 -8.96
C LEU A 35 -9.78 -4.76 -9.10
N GLY A 36 -10.45 -5.06 -7.98
CA GLY A 36 -11.48 -6.09 -7.88
C GLY A 36 -11.78 -6.44 -6.42
N TYR A 37 -12.22 -7.67 -6.19
CA TYR A 37 -12.53 -8.17 -4.84
C TYR A 37 -11.82 -9.50 -4.61
N LEU A 38 -11.42 -9.78 -3.38
CA LEU A 38 -10.93 -11.10 -3.00
C LEU A 38 -12.05 -12.14 -3.04
N LYS A 39 -11.66 -13.41 -3.17
CA LYS A 39 -12.55 -14.55 -2.89
C LYS A 39 -12.99 -14.51 -1.42
N SER A 40 -14.24 -14.88 -1.15
CA SER A 40 -14.85 -14.79 0.20
C SER A 40 -14.17 -15.66 1.26
N ASN A 41 -13.38 -16.65 0.85
CA ASN A 41 -12.64 -17.57 1.72
C ASN A 41 -11.12 -17.32 1.69
N CYS A 42 -10.68 -16.14 1.23
CA CYS A 42 -9.28 -15.77 1.23
C CYS A 42 -8.78 -15.59 2.68
N ASP A 43 -7.73 -16.32 3.07
CA ASP A 43 -7.03 -16.05 4.32
C ASP A 43 -6.08 -14.85 4.11
N LEU A 44 -6.31 -13.77 4.86
CA LEU A 44 -5.49 -12.56 4.77
C LEU A 44 -4.07 -12.77 5.30
N ASN A 45 -3.86 -13.72 6.22
CA ASN A 45 -2.52 -14.04 6.72
C ASN A 45 -1.71 -14.78 5.65
N GLU A 46 -2.32 -15.76 4.98
CA GLU A 46 -1.70 -16.46 3.85
C GLU A 46 -1.38 -15.49 2.72
N LEU A 47 -2.31 -14.58 2.40
CA LEU A 47 -2.08 -13.55 1.38
C LEU A 47 -0.95 -12.58 1.77
N ARG A 48 -0.89 -12.14 3.03
CA ARG A 48 0.21 -11.30 3.53
C ARG A 48 1.54 -12.03 3.41
N GLU A 49 1.61 -13.30 3.82
CA GLU A 49 2.83 -14.11 3.73
C GLU A 49 3.27 -14.27 2.27
N PHE A 50 2.33 -14.60 1.36
CA PHE A 50 2.59 -14.64 -0.08
C PHE A 50 3.16 -13.31 -0.60
N LEU A 51 2.52 -12.19 -0.27
CA LEU A 51 2.98 -10.86 -0.68
C LEU A 51 4.37 -10.54 -0.11
N THR A 52 4.64 -10.90 1.15
CA THR A 52 5.97 -10.73 1.75
C THR A 52 7.04 -11.55 1.03
N ASN A 53 6.73 -12.80 0.65
CA ASN A 53 7.64 -13.62 -0.15
C ASN A 53 7.88 -13.02 -1.54
N GLU A 54 6.89 -12.33 -2.10
CA GLU A 54 7.01 -11.54 -3.33
C GLU A 54 7.72 -10.19 -3.14
N GLY A 55 8.18 -9.87 -1.93
CA GLY A 55 8.97 -8.68 -1.61
C GLY A 55 8.15 -7.45 -1.22
N PHE A 56 6.87 -7.64 -0.85
CA PHE A 56 6.07 -6.58 -0.25
C PHE A 56 6.34 -6.43 1.26
N GLU A 57 6.23 -5.21 1.75
CA GLU A 57 6.34 -4.83 3.16
C GLU A 57 5.13 -3.97 3.58
N ASP A 58 4.85 -3.86 4.87
CA ASP A 58 3.79 -2.97 5.37
C ASP A 58 4.06 -1.50 4.98
N ALA A 59 3.06 -0.82 4.40
CA ALA A 59 3.20 0.56 3.95
C ALA A 59 3.02 1.57 5.10
N ILE A 60 3.91 1.51 6.10
CA ILE A 60 3.77 2.23 7.38
C ILE A 60 3.85 3.76 7.30
N LEU A 61 4.32 4.31 6.17
CA LEU A 61 4.38 5.75 5.92
C LEU A 61 3.13 6.30 5.21
N THR A 62 2.09 5.50 5.04
CA THR A 62 0.87 5.89 4.32
C THR A 62 -0.34 6.03 5.26
N TRP A 63 -1.29 6.88 4.87
CA TRP A 63 -2.57 7.03 5.54
C TRP A 63 -3.34 5.71 5.52
N LYS A 64 -3.96 5.37 6.63
CA LYS A 64 -4.89 4.25 6.76
C LYS A 64 -6.28 4.69 6.33
N ASP A 65 -6.81 4.03 5.30
CA ASP A 65 -8.18 4.29 4.85
C ASP A 65 -9.20 3.62 5.78
N GLU A 66 -10.43 4.12 5.78
CA GLU A 66 -11.54 3.51 6.53
C GLU A 66 -11.86 2.12 5.96
N GLY A 67 -11.95 1.13 6.86
CA GLY A 67 -12.14 -0.28 6.49
C GLY A 67 -10.88 -0.99 6.01
N GLU A 68 -9.71 -0.34 5.96
CA GLU A 68 -8.45 -0.98 5.55
C GLU A 68 -8.01 -2.06 6.55
N VAL A 69 -7.82 -3.28 6.04
CA VAL A 69 -7.36 -4.46 6.80
C VAL A 69 -5.95 -4.93 6.41
N LEU A 70 -5.50 -4.63 5.18
CA LEU A 70 -4.13 -4.90 4.73
C LEU A 70 -3.65 -3.75 3.85
N ASN A 71 -2.41 -3.30 4.06
CA ASN A 71 -1.79 -2.23 3.29
C ASN A 71 -0.30 -2.47 3.16
N MET A 72 0.10 -2.82 1.95
CA MET A 72 1.45 -3.27 1.64
C MET A 72 1.98 -2.58 0.40
N ARG A 73 3.30 -2.43 0.35
CA ARG A 73 4.02 -1.83 -0.76
C ARG A 73 5.22 -2.67 -1.17
N LYS A 74 5.66 -2.53 -2.42
CA LYS A 74 6.91 -3.08 -2.93
C LYS A 74 7.62 -2.00 -3.73
N VAL A 75 8.81 -1.60 -3.29
CA VAL A 75 9.63 -0.61 -3.99
C VAL A 75 10.15 -1.19 -5.30
N SER A 76 9.98 -0.47 -6.40
CA SER A 76 10.51 -0.77 -7.73
C SER A 76 11.57 0.27 -8.10
N ASP A 77 12.76 -0.19 -8.44
CA ASP A 77 13.86 0.64 -8.97
C ASP A 77 14.20 1.87 -8.10
N GLU A 78 14.02 1.75 -6.78
CA GLU A 78 14.25 2.77 -5.74
C GLU A 78 13.38 4.04 -5.82
N VAL A 79 12.84 4.36 -7.00
CA VAL A 79 12.10 5.60 -7.27
C VAL A 79 10.59 5.42 -7.16
N TYR A 80 10.09 4.23 -7.41
CA TYR A 80 8.66 3.94 -7.47
C TYR A 80 8.28 2.82 -6.51
N GLN A 81 6.98 2.60 -6.35
CA GLN A 81 6.45 1.50 -5.59
C GLN A 81 5.14 1.00 -6.18
N TYR A 82 4.94 -0.32 -6.09
CA TYR A 82 3.64 -0.95 -6.16
C TYR A 82 3.00 -0.84 -4.78
N HIS A 83 1.74 -0.41 -4.71
CA HIS A 83 1.00 -0.25 -3.48
C HIS A 83 -0.32 -1.00 -3.62
N LEU A 84 -0.66 -1.78 -2.60
CA LEU A 84 -1.85 -2.60 -2.51
C LEU A 84 -2.54 -2.36 -1.18
N ARG A 85 -3.86 -2.21 -1.25
CA ARG A 85 -4.76 -2.10 -0.10
C ARG A 85 -5.90 -3.10 -0.22
N ILE A 86 -6.26 -3.70 0.91
CA ILE A 86 -7.39 -4.60 1.05
C ILE A 86 -8.29 -4.08 2.15
N PHE A 87 -9.59 -4.12 1.88
CA PHE A 87 -10.63 -3.63 2.77
C PHE A 87 -11.43 -4.79 3.39
N ASP A 88 -12.12 -4.50 4.49
CA ASP A 88 -12.96 -5.42 5.26
C ASP A 88 -14.14 -6.01 4.46
N ASP A 89 -14.55 -5.34 3.38
CA ASP A 89 -15.52 -5.81 2.39
C ASP A 89 -14.89 -6.63 1.24
N ASN A 90 -13.63 -7.04 1.39
CA ASN A 90 -12.81 -7.73 0.39
C ASN A 90 -12.43 -6.90 -0.83
N GLU A 91 -12.71 -5.59 -0.86
CA GLU A 91 -12.27 -4.75 -1.96
C GLU A 91 -10.73 -4.69 -2.01
N VAL A 92 -10.16 -4.80 -3.22
CA VAL A 92 -8.73 -4.68 -3.47
C VAL A 92 -8.48 -3.45 -4.32
N ARG A 93 -7.65 -2.54 -3.83
CA ARG A 93 -7.21 -1.36 -4.55
C ARG A 93 -5.71 -1.39 -4.72
N VAL A 94 -5.26 -1.01 -5.92
CA VAL A 94 -3.84 -1.07 -6.25
C VAL A 94 -3.43 0.09 -7.14
N HIS A 95 -2.25 0.61 -6.91
CA HIS A 95 -1.66 1.61 -7.77
C HIS A 95 -0.14 1.53 -7.72
N TYR A 96 0.48 2.17 -8.69
CA TYR A 96 1.90 2.34 -8.84
C TYR A 96 2.17 3.84 -8.78
N GLU A 97 3.09 4.23 -7.91
CA GLU A 97 3.35 5.63 -7.59
C GLU A 97 4.83 5.85 -7.27
N PHE A 98 5.24 7.10 -7.09
CA PHE A 98 6.55 7.38 -6.51
C PHE A 98 6.65 6.76 -5.11
N SER A 99 7.79 6.15 -4.81
CA SER A 99 8.08 5.70 -3.45
C SER A 99 8.20 6.91 -2.52
N SER A 100 7.89 6.71 -1.24
CA SER A 100 8.14 7.70 -0.20
C SER A 100 9.59 8.18 -0.25
N GLU A 101 10.53 7.28 -0.53
CA GLU A 101 11.97 7.52 -0.53
C GLU A 101 12.48 8.22 -1.78
N GLY A 102 11.99 7.82 -2.94
CA GLY A 102 12.41 8.35 -4.23
C GLY A 102 11.88 9.75 -4.49
N SER A 103 10.66 10.05 -4.02
CA SER A 103 10.10 11.39 -4.16
C SER A 103 9.03 11.71 -3.11
N PRO A 104 9.42 12.08 -1.87
CA PRO A 104 8.49 12.28 -0.75
C PRO A 104 7.37 13.28 -1.06
N LEU A 105 7.72 14.43 -1.66
CA LEU A 105 6.75 15.48 -1.98
C LEU A 105 5.77 15.05 -3.09
N LYS A 106 6.21 14.22 -4.04
CA LYS A 106 5.34 13.72 -5.11
C LYS A 106 4.44 12.59 -4.61
N HIS A 107 4.95 11.73 -3.72
CA HIS A 107 4.18 10.69 -3.05
C HIS A 107 3.05 11.31 -2.21
N ILE A 108 3.36 12.32 -1.38
CA ILE A 108 2.34 13.02 -0.56
C ILE A 108 1.28 13.74 -1.43
N ARG A 109 1.66 14.23 -2.61
CA ARG A 109 0.76 14.90 -3.55
C ARG A 109 0.05 13.95 -4.51
N GLU A 110 0.13 12.63 -4.26
CA GLU A 110 -0.45 11.59 -5.09
C GLU A 110 -0.12 11.73 -6.60
N SER A 111 1.08 12.23 -6.90
CA SER A 111 1.49 12.49 -8.28
C SER A 111 1.94 11.20 -8.95
N CYS A 112 1.46 10.95 -10.18
CA CYS A 112 1.81 9.79 -11.03
C CYS A 112 1.23 8.43 -10.57
N PHE A 113 -0.02 8.42 -10.10
CA PHE A 113 -0.69 7.17 -9.76
C PHE A 113 -1.17 6.45 -11.02
N GLU A 114 -0.55 5.32 -11.32
CA GLU A 114 -0.93 4.42 -12.39
C GLU A 114 -1.54 3.15 -11.81
N LYS A 115 -2.68 2.69 -12.31
CA LYS A 115 -3.29 1.46 -11.77
C LYS A 115 -2.40 0.22 -11.92
N ARG A 116 -1.61 0.13 -13.01
CA ARG A 116 -0.81 -1.05 -13.40
C ARG A 116 -1.52 -2.39 -13.18
N SER A 117 -2.80 -2.45 -13.56
CA SER A 117 -3.70 -3.57 -13.24
C SER A 117 -3.17 -4.93 -13.72
N GLU A 118 -2.44 -4.97 -14.84
CA GLU A 118 -1.92 -6.23 -15.40
C GLU A 118 -0.96 -6.94 -14.45
N TYR A 119 -0.03 -6.20 -13.84
CA TYR A 119 0.90 -6.75 -12.85
C TYR A 119 0.16 -7.34 -11.65
N PHE A 120 -0.79 -6.59 -11.10
CA PHE A 120 -1.55 -7.03 -9.93
C PHE A 120 -2.54 -8.14 -10.25
N ASN A 121 -3.15 -8.14 -11.43
CA ASN A 121 -4.02 -9.24 -11.87
C ASN A 121 -3.24 -10.54 -12.01
N PHE A 122 -2.01 -10.49 -12.52
CA PHE A 122 -1.14 -11.67 -12.58
C PHE A 122 -0.73 -12.11 -11.17
N LEU A 123 -0.25 -11.19 -10.33
CA LEU A 123 0.18 -11.46 -8.96
C LEU A 123 -0.92 -12.07 -8.10
N LEU A 124 -2.16 -11.58 -8.23
CA LEU A 124 -3.29 -11.94 -7.38
C LEU A 124 -4.29 -12.88 -8.06
N VAL A 125 -3.93 -13.50 -9.19
CA VAL A 125 -4.84 -14.31 -10.01
C VAL A 125 -5.55 -15.42 -9.20
N ASN A 126 -4.87 -15.98 -8.20
CA ASN A 126 -5.40 -17.04 -7.34
C ASN A 126 -6.26 -16.52 -6.17
N TYR A 127 -6.23 -15.21 -5.90
CA TYR A 127 -6.91 -14.59 -4.76
C TYR A 127 -8.13 -13.76 -5.18
N LEU A 128 -8.14 -13.23 -6.40
CA LEU A 128 -9.24 -12.42 -6.92
C LEU A 128 -10.48 -13.28 -7.26
N LYS A 129 -11.65 -12.70 -7.01
CA LYS A 129 -12.94 -13.20 -7.49
C LYS A 129 -13.02 -13.00 -9.01
N LYS A 130 -13.34 -14.07 -9.73
CA LYS A 130 -13.60 -14.02 -11.18
C LYS A 130 -14.97 -13.41 -11.48
#